data_AF-A0A6L6F2R6-F1
#
_entry.id   AF-A0A6L6F2R6-F1
#
_cell.length_a   1.000
_cell.length_b   1.000
_cell.length_c   1.000
_cell.angle_alpha   90.00
_cell.angle_beta   90.00
_cell.angle_gamma   90.00
#
_symmetry.space_group_name_H-M   'P 1'
#
loop_
_entity.id
_entity.type
_entity.pdbx_description
1 polymer ?
#
loop_
_entity_poly.entity_id
_entity_poly.type
_entity_poly.pdbx_seq_one_letter_code
_entity_poly.pdbx_strand_id
1 'polypeptide(L)'
;MTDASKTQRLCPWGTTIPAGVSSNAPASFSTDPQKSLIFMQDLLVGGVFAVHLNQTNGQMAIKWSRPDWRTSDYFSVTGPANHRVLASQYMSPSFTASQISTNSWTESVLWVDEDTGKTLAQSAFNGPTDLGWYAMPGYSGRWYTLSAAGTINIYVPQSCAKSGKKPVAPASITMCSTNYASLPAPVRNPALLAK
;
A
#
# COMPACT_ATOMS: atom_id res chain seq x y z
N MET A 1 5.42 25.10 10.47
CA MET A 1 6.64 24.65 9.76
C MET A 1 7.21 25.86 9.03
N THR A 2 8.37 26.41 9.42
CA THR A 2 8.83 27.74 8.94
C THR A 2 10.16 27.70 8.17
N ASP A 3 10.75 26.52 7.97
CA ASP A 3 12.06 26.37 7.33
C ASP A 3 12.01 25.27 6.27
N ALA A 4 11.96 25.68 4.99
CA ALA A 4 11.90 24.79 3.84
C ALA A 4 13.22 24.04 3.58
N SER A 5 14.31 24.40 4.26
CA SER A 5 15.59 23.67 4.17
C SER A 5 15.61 22.42 5.06
N LYS A 6 14.72 22.32 6.05
CA LYS A 6 14.66 21.17 6.95
C LYS A 6 13.97 19.98 6.29
N THR A 7 14.79 19.01 5.88
CA THR A 7 14.30 17.72 5.41
C THR A 7 14.17 16.74 6.57
N GLN A 8 13.00 16.14 6.75
CA GLN A 8 12.80 14.98 7.62
C GLN A 8 12.67 13.73 6.76
N ARG A 9 13.42 12.68 7.11
CA ARG A 9 13.36 11.40 6.42
C ARG A 9 12.65 10.36 7.28
N LEU A 10 11.61 9.76 6.71
CA LEU A 10 11.00 8.56 7.26
C LEU A 10 11.51 7.36 6.47
N CYS A 11 11.86 6.29 7.18
CA CYS A 11 12.48 5.10 6.61
C CYS A 11 11.62 3.84 6.90
N PRO A 12 10.40 3.76 6.37
CA PRO A 12 9.49 2.64 6.68
C PRO A 12 10.03 1.27 6.21
N TRP A 13 10.97 1.27 5.27
CA TRP A 13 11.64 0.06 4.76
C TRP A 13 13.14 -0.01 5.12
N GLY A 14 13.58 0.78 6.10
CA GLY A 14 14.99 0.93 6.45
C GLY A 14 15.68 2.09 5.74
N THR A 15 16.95 2.32 6.08
CA THR A 15 17.74 3.47 5.59
C THR A 15 18.35 3.25 4.21
N THR A 16 18.39 2.00 3.75
CA THR A 16 18.86 1.60 2.42
C THR A 16 17.89 0.61 1.81
N ILE A 17 17.71 0.70 0.50
CA ILE A 17 16.98 -0.33 -0.25
C ILE A 17 17.91 -1.54 -0.38
N PRO A 18 17.45 -2.77 -0.08
CA PRO A 18 18.25 -3.97 -0.24
C PRO A 18 18.83 -4.10 -1.66
N ALA A 19 20.05 -4.61 -1.77
CA ALA A 19 20.68 -4.84 -3.07
C ALA A 19 19.79 -5.73 -3.97
N GLY A 20 19.58 -5.32 -5.22
CA GLY A 20 18.72 -6.02 -6.17
C GLY A 20 17.22 -5.70 -6.06
N VAL A 21 16.80 -4.87 -5.09
CA VAL A 21 15.46 -4.29 -5.02
C VAL A 21 15.50 -2.88 -5.61
N SER A 22 14.46 -2.51 -6.35
CA SER A 22 14.28 -1.15 -6.85
C SER A 22 13.07 -0.52 -6.18
N SER A 23 13.11 0.79 -5.96
CA SER A 23 11.94 1.57 -5.57
C SER A 23 11.18 1.97 -6.82
N ASN A 24 9.86 1.86 -6.78
CA ASN A 24 9.00 2.39 -7.82
C ASN A 24 7.63 2.70 -7.23
N ALA A 25 7.15 3.94 -7.41
CA ALA A 25 5.84 4.37 -6.98
C ALA A 25 5.10 4.95 -8.20
N PRO A 26 4.34 4.12 -8.94
CA PRO A 26 3.62 4.59 -10.13
C PRO A 26 2.55 5.65 -9.80
N ALA A 27 1.79 5.44 -8.72
CA ALA A 27 0.85 6.41 -8.20
C ALA A 27 1.43 7.28 -7.09
N SER A 28 0.94 8.53 -7.04
CA SER A 28 1.23 9.46 -5.95
C SER A 28 0.57 9.03 -4.64
N PHE A 29 1.04 9.64 -3.54
CA PHE A 29 0.44 9.51 -2.22
C PHE A 29 -0.98 10.11 -2.18
N SER A 30 -1.73 9.75 -1.14
CA SER A 30 -3.02 10.38 -0.80
C SER A 30 -2.98 10.92 0.63
N THR A 31 -4.00 11.66 1.02
CA THR A 31 -4.06 12.30 2.34
C THR A 31 -5.46 12.25 2.95
N ASP A 32 -5.51 12.24 4.28
CA ASP A 32 -6.65 12.73 5.03
C ASP A 32 -6.25 13.99 5.81
N PRO A 33 -6.60 15.19 5.31
CA PRO A 33 -6.31 16.44 6.02
C PRO A 33 -7.01 16.57 7.37
N GLN A 34 -8.20 15.98 7.55
CA GLN A 34 -8.96 16.11 8.81
C GLN A 34 -8.33 15.31 9.95
N LYS A 35 -7.66 14.20 9.63
CA LYS A 35 -6.87 13.41 10.59
C LYS A 35 -5.37 13.60 10.49
N SER A 36 -4.92 14.50 9.62
CA SER A 36 -3.50 14.76 9.35
C SER A 36 -2.74 13.49 8.96
N LEU A 37 -3.34 12.67 8.10
CA LEU A 37 -2.73 11.44 7.60
C LEU A 37 -2.24 11.60 6.16
N ILE A 38 -1.11 10.98 5.85
CA ILE A 38 -0.55 10.84 4.52
C ILE A 38 -0.36 9.35 4.26
N PHE A 39 -0.86 8.84 3.13
CA PHE A 39 -0.80 7.43 2.75
C PHE A 39 0.14 7.26 1.57
N MET A 40 1.12 6.37 1.72
CA MET A 40 2.21 6.20 0.77
C MET A 40 2.43 4.71 0.48
N GLN A 41 2.98 4.43 -0.70
CA GLN A 41 3.31 3.08 -1.15
C GLN A 41 4.65 3.05 -1.88
N ASP A 42 5.19 1.85 -2.01
CA ASP A 42 6.19 1.51 -3.02
C ASP A 42 5.84 0.14 -3.59
N LEU A 43 5.69 0.05 -4.91
CA LEU A 43 5.26 -1.16 -5.61
C LEU A 43 6.32 -2.26 -5.53
N LEU A 44 7.58 -1.90 -5.80
CA LEU A 44 8.65 -2.87 -5.99
C LEU A 44 9.34 -3.25 -4.69
N VAL A 45 9.43 -2.31 -3.74
CA VAL A 45 9.76 -2.62 -2.34
C VAL A 45 8.59 -3.35 -1.67
N GLY A 46 7.37 -2.94 -1.98
CA GLY A 46 6.14 -3.47 -1.41
C GLY A 46 5.76 -2.79 -0.10
N GLY A 47 4.45 -2.64 0.12
CA GLY A 47 3.89 -2.14 1.36
C GLY A 47 3.23 -0.79 1.22
N VAL A 48 2.27 -0.55 2.11
CA VAL A 48 1.60 0.73 2.32
C VAL A 48 1.89 1.20 3.74
N PHE A 49 2.05 2.50 3.95
CA PHE A 49 2.15 3.06 5.29
C PHE A 49 1.40 4.38 5.40
N ALA A 50 0.95 4.67 6.62
CA ALA A 50 0.40 5.97 6.97
C ALA A 50 1.40 6.75 7.82
N VAL A 51 1.49 8.04 7.54
CA VAL A 51 2.23 9.02 8.31
C VAL A 51 1.24 9.97 8.94
N HIS A 52 1.38 10.22 10.24
CA HIS A 52 0.68 11.30 10.90
C HIS A 52 1.55 12.55 10.93
N LEU A 53 0.98 13.68 10.52
CA LEU A 53 1.57 15.01 10.61
C LEU A 53 0.99 15.76 11.81
N ASN A 54 1.83 16.08 12.79
CA ASN A 54 1.45 17.05 13.81
C ASN A 54 1.42 18.45 13.18
N GLN A 55 0.22 18.96 12.90
CA GLN A 55 0.02 20.25 12.24
C GLN A 55 0.60 21.44 13.02
N THR A 56 0.73 21.32 14.34
CA THR A 56 1.22 22.42 15.20
C THR A 56 2.72 22.63 15.01
N ASN A 57 3.50 21.54 15.01
CA ASN A 57 4.97 21.62 15.01
C ASN A 57 5.62 21.06 13.74
N GLY A 58 4.84 20.48 12.82
CA GLY A 58 5.32 19.88 11.58
C GLY A 58 6.02 18.54 11.74
N GLN A 59 6.01 17.92 12.93
CA GLN A 59 6.63 16.61 13.13
C GLN A 59 5.81 15.52 12.42
N MET A 60 6.50 14.64 11.70
CA MET A 60 5.90 13.49 11.04
C MET A 60 6.34 12.19 11.72
N ALA A 61 5.41 11.25 11.89
CA ALA A 61 5.70 9.93 12.43
C ALA A 61 4.90 8.86 11.68
N ILE A 62 5.49 7.67 11.50
CA ILE A 62 4.77 6.51 10.96
C ILE A 62 3.67 6.15 11.97
N LYS A 63 2.42 6.16 11.53
CA LYS A 63 1.26 5.78 12.34
C LYS A 63 1.03 4.28 12.30
N TRP A 64 1.07 3.70 11.10
CA TRP A 64 0.99 2.26 10.89
C TRP A 64 1.64 1.90 9.55
N SER A 65 1.98 0.63 9.40
CA SER A 65 2.51 0.05 8.17
C SER A 65 1.83 -1.28 7.85
N ARG A 66 1.68 -1.56 6.56
CA ARG A 66 1.10 -2.76 5.96
C ARG A 66 2.07 -3.30 4.93
N PRO A 67 3.14 -4.01 5.35
CA PRO A 67 4.13 -4.56 4.43
C PRO A 67 3.55 -5.65 3.51
N ASP A 68 2.43 -6.23 3.90
CA ASP A 68 1.68 -7.22 3.12
C ASP A 68 0.83 -6.59 2.01
N TRP A 69 0.58 -5.28 2.06
CA TRP A 69 -0.22 -4.57 1.08
C TRP A 69 0.66 -4.01 -0.03
N ARG A 70 0.73 -4.72 -1.15
CA ARG A 70 1.38 -4.23 -2.37
C ARG A 70 0.36 -3.63 -3.32
N THR A 71 0.61 -2.39 -3.75
CA THR A 71 -0.24 -1.67 -4.70
C THR A 71 0.62 -0.81 -5.61
N SER A 72 0.18 -0.59 -6.84
CA SER A 72 0.73 0.42 -7.76
C SER A 72 -0.07 1.71 -7.76
N ASP A 73 -1.23 1.71 -7.12
CA ASP A 73 -2.36 2.55 -7.49
C ASP A 73 -2.68 3.64 -6.47
N TYR A 74 -3.37 4.68 -6.96
CA TYR A 74 -3.83 5.79 -6.14
C TYR A 74 -4.76 5.30 -5.03
N PHE A 75 -4.72 5.98 -3.89
CA PHE A 75 -5.59 5.67 -2.77
C PHE A 75 -6.85 6.53 -2.78
N SER A 76 -7.97 5.88 -2.47
CA SER A 76 -9.26 6.49 -2.18
C SER A 76 -9.49 6.55 -0.68
N VAL A 77 -9.84 7.73 -0.17
CA VAL A 77 -10.30 7.90 1.21
C VAL A 77 -11.76 8.31 1.18
N THR A 78 -12.64 7.49 1.74
CA THR A 78 -14.09 7.68 1.63
C THR A 78 -14.78 7.48 2.97
N GLY A 79 -15.94 8.13 3.17
CA GLY A 79 -16.76 7.98 4.37
C GLY A 79 -16.68 9.18 5.32
N PRO A 80 -17.44 9.14 6.43
CA PRO A 80 -17.49 10.23 7.41
C PRO A 80 -16.18 10.31 8.19
N ALA A 81 -15.83 11.50 8.68
CA ALA A 81 -14.55 11.78 9.34
C ALA A 81 -14.19 10.80 10.48
N ASN A 82 -15.17 10.30 11.23
CA ASN A 82 -14.94 9.33 12.31
C ASN A 82 -14.76 7.88 11.84
N HIS A 83 -15.14 7.53 10.60
CA HIS A 83 -15.12 6.16 10.06
C HIS A 83 -14.74 6.14 8.57
N ARG A 84 -13.62 6.77 8.24
CA ARG A 84 -13.11 6.74 6.87
C ARG A 84 -12.46 5.40 6.54
N VAL A 85 -12.67 5.01 5.30
CA VAL A 85 -12.10 3.83 4.67
C VAL A 85 -11.06 4.28 3.67
N LEU A 86 -9.83 3.81 3.86
CA LEU A 86 -8.77 3.88 2.87
C LEU A 86 -8.87 2.65 1.97
N ALA A 87 -8.85 2.85 0.66
CA ALA A 87 -8.80 1.74 -0.28
C ALA A 87 -7.86 2.02 -1.44
N SER A 88 -7.28 0.94 -1.94
CA SER A 88 -6.47 0.89 -3.15
C SER A 88 -6.47 -0.57 -3.60
N GLN A 89 -5.90 -0.82 -4.78
CA GLN A 89 -5.71 -2.17 -5.23
C GLN A 89 -4.75 -2.93 -4.32
N TYR A 90 -4.82 -4.25 -4.37
CA TYR A 90 -3.99 -5.18 -3.63
C TYR A 90 -3.56 -6.26 -4.59
N MET A 91 -2.30 -6.20 -5.01
CA MET A 91 -1.71 -7.22 -5.85
C MET A 91 -1.63 -8.54 -5.08
N SER A 92 -1.82 -9.65 -5.79
CA SER A 92 -1.72 -10.98 -5.20
C SER A 92 -0.40 -11.15 -4.43
N PRO A 93 -0.39 -11.88 -3.30
CA PRO A 93 0.86 -12.19 -2.59
C PRO A 93 1.91 -12.91 -3.46
N SER A 94 1.48 -13.55 -4.55
CA SER A 94 2.35 -14.20 -5.52
C SER A 94 2.93 -13.25 -6.59
N PHE A 95 2.66 -11.95 -6.49
CA PHE A 95 3.13 -10.96 -7.46
C PHE A 95 4.65 -10.95 -7.58
N THR A 96 5.15 -10.92 -8.81
CA THR A 96 6.56 -10.67 -9.12
C THR A 96 6.69 -9.58 -10.19
N ALA A 97 7.77 -8.80 -10.12
CA ALA A 97 7.96 -7.66 -11.03
C ALA A 97 7.99 -8.06 -12.52
N SER A 98 8.39 -9.29 -12.85
CA SER A 98 8.37 -9.80 -14.23
C SER A 98 6.96 -9.99 -14.78
N GLN A 99 5.92 -10.02 -13.95
CA GLN A 99 4.54 -10.11 -14.42
C GLN A 99 4.05 -8.81 -15.05
N ILE A 100 4.71 -7.68 -14.75
CA ILE A 100 4.37 -6.36 -15.34
C ILE A 100 4.49 -6.40 -16.86
N SER A 101 5.58 -6.97 -17.40
CA SER A 101 5.80 -6.99 -18.85
C SER A 101 4.84 -7.89 -19.62
N THR A 102 4.09 -8.75 -18.91
CA THR A 102 3.17 -9.74 -19.51
C THR A 102 1.72 -9.54 -19.08
N ASN A 103 1.42 -8.54 -18.23
CA ASN A 103 0.09 -8.35 -17.64
C ASN A 103 -0.51 -9.65 -17.08
N SER A 104 0.32 -10.41 -16.35
CA SER A 104 -0.05 -11.75 -15.86
C SER A 104 -0.30 -11.82 -14.36
N TRP A 105 -0.33 -10.68 -13.66
CA TRP A 105 -0.67 -10.65 -12.24
C TRP A 105 -2.18 -10.62 -12.02
N THR A 106 -2.57 -10.86 -10.78
CA THR A 106 -3.94 -10.66 -10.33
C THR A 106 -3.96 -9.70 -9.15
N GLU A 107 -5.05 -8.99 -8.99
CA GLU A 107 -5.23 -8.04 -7.91
C GLU A 107 -6.68 -7.96 -7.46
N SER A 108 -6.90 -7.33 -6.33
CA SER A 108 -8.21 -7.09 -5.72
C SER A 108 -8.27 -5.64 -5.27
N VAL A 109 -9.41 -5.17 -4.77
CA VAL A 109 -9.47 -3.94 -3.99
C VAL A 109 -9.48 -4.30 -2.51
N LEU A 110 -8.59 -3.66 -1.74
CA LEU A 110 -8.53 -3.80 -0.29
C LEU A 110 -9.08 -2.53 0.35
N TRP A 111 -10.07 -2.70 1.24
CA TRP A 111 -10.60 -1.63 2.07
C TRP A 111 -10.08 -1.81 3.50
N VAL A 112 -9.41 -0.78 4.01
CA VAL A 112 -8.89 -0.77 5.37
C VAL A 112 -9.44 0.43 6.14
N ASP A 113 -9.52 0.28 7.45
CA ASP A 113 -9.69 1.40 8.37
C ASP A 113 -8.47 2.31 8.23
N GLU A 114 -8.68 3.58 7.84
CA GLU A 114 -7.55 4.47 7.54
C GLU A 114 -6.70 4.79 8.77
N ASP A 115 -7.29 4.72 9.97
CA ASP A 115 -6.68 5.18 11.20
C ASP A 115 -5.72 4.14 11.74
N THR A 116 -6.07 2.87 11.56
CA THR A 116 -5.37 1.70 12.10
C THR A 116 -4.70 0.84 11.04
N GLY A 117 -5.04 1.01 9.76
CA GLY A 117 -4.61 0.14 8.66
C GLY A 117 -5.25 -1.25 8.70
N LYS A 118 -6.26 -1.48 9.55
CA LYS A 118 -6.91 -2.78 9.71
C LYS A 118 -7.80 -3.10 8.50
N THR A 119 -7.66 -4.29 7.92
CA THR A 119 -8.56 -4.75 6.85
C THR A 119 -10.02 -4.80 7.32
N LEU A 120 -10.90 -4.17 6.54
CA LEU A 120 -12.36 -4.16 6.71
C LEU A 120 -13.03 -5.12 5.72
N ALA A 121 -12.57 -5.10 4.47
CA ALA A 121 -13.08 -5.92 3.40
C ALA A 121 -12.03 -6.06 2.29
N GLN A 122 -12.22 -7.05 1.43
CA GLN A 122 -11.44 -7.25 0.22
C GLN A 122 -12.36 -7.77 -0.88
N SER A 123 -12.09 -7.44 -2.14
CA SER A 123 -12.82 -8.03 -3.25
C SER A 123 -12.23 -9.39 -3.62
N ALA A 124 -12.92 -10.15 -4.48
CA ALA A 124 -12.26 -11.23 -5.19
C ALA A 124 -11.07 -10.69 -6.01
N PHE A 125 -10.08 -11.55 -6.24
CA PHE A 125 -9.00 -11.27 -7.18
C PHE A 125 -9.53 -11.35 -8.62
N ASN A 126 -9.05 -10.45 -9.47
CA ASN A 126 -9.30 -10.45 -10.90
C ASN A 126 -8.00 -10.17 -11.68
N GLY A 127 -8.13 -10.12 -13.00
CA GLY A 127 -7.02 -9.76 -13.87
C GLY A 127 -6.51 -8.32 -13.62
N PRO A 128 -5.35 -8.00 -14.19
CA PRO A 128 -4.67 -6.75 -13.88
C PRO A 128 -5.38 -5.54 -14.46
N THR A 129 -5.14 -4.40 -13.83
CA THR A 129 -5.39 -3.05 -14.34
C THR A 129 -4.07 -2.42 -14.79
N ASP A 130 -4.15 -1.21 -15.34
CA ASP A 130 -2.92 -0.48 -15.66
C ASP A 130 -2.25 0.02 -14.36
N LEU A 131 -0.91 0.10 -14.36
CA LEU A 131 -0.19 0.56 -13.16
C LEU A 131 -0.44 2.05 -12.91
N GLY A 132 -0.58 2.43 -11.65
CA GLY A 132 -0.80 3.83 -11.30
C GLY A 132 -2.21 4.27 -11.63
N TRP A 133 -3.16 3.34 -11.64
CA TRP A 133 -4.56 3.66 -11.86
C TRP A 133 -5.27 3.97 -10.53
N TYR A 134 -6.57 4.20 -10.61
CA TYR A 134 -7.39 4.56 -9.49
C TYR A 134 -8.68 3.74 -9.48
N ALA A 135 -8.83 2.89 -8.46
CA ALA A 135 -10.10 2.25 -8.16
C ALA A 135 -11.07 3.31 -7.59
N MET A 136 -12.04 3.71 -8.41
CA MET A 136 -12.94 4.81 -8.09
C MET A 136 -14.15 4.31 -7.31
N PRO A 137 -14.53 4.94 -6.18
CA PRO A 137 -15.83 4.72 -5.59
C PRO A 137 -16.92 5.18 -6.57
N GLY A 138 -17.96 4.38 -6.73
CA GLY A 138 -19.11 4.73 -7.56
C GLY A 138 -20.43 4.38 -6.89
N TYR A 139 -21.46 4.24 -7.72
CA TYR A 139 -22.83 4.11 -7.23
C TYR A 139 -23.10 2.78 -6.49
N SER A 140 -23.95 2.83 -5.47
CA SER A 140 -24.40 1.66 -4.69
C SER A 140 -23.27 0.88 -4.00
N GLY A 141 -22.21 1.57 -3.56
CA GLY A 141 -21.09 0.95 -2.83
C GLY A 141 -20.16 0.11 -3.71
N ARG A 142 -20.28 0.19 -5.03
CA ARG A 142 -19.41 -0.47 -6.01
C ARG A 142 -18.22 0.41 -6.33
N TRP A 143 -17.12 -0.24 -6.70
CA TRP A 143 -15.90 0.43 -7.14
C TRP A 143 -15.57 0.01 -8.56
N TYR A 144 -15.08 0.94 -9.37
CA TYR A 144 -14.91 0.75 -10.81
C TYR A 144 -13.47 1.07 -11.22
N THR A 145 -12.96 0.30 -12.17
CA THR A 145 -11.67 0.55 -12.82
C THR A 145 -11.67 -0.05 -14.23
N LEU A 146 -10.70 0.36 -15.05
CA LEU A 146 -10.41 -0.26 -16.34
C LEU A 146 -9.35 -1.35 -16.16
N SER A 147 -9.61 -2.55 -16.69
CA SER A 147 -8.60 -3.60 -16.78
C SER A 147 -7.57 -3.28 -17.85
N ALA A 148 -6.41 -3.92 -17.78
CA ALA A 148 -5.39 -3.85 -18.83
C ALA A 148 -5.89 -4.39 -20.19
N ALA A 149 -7.02 -5.12 -20.20
CA ALA A 149 -7.67 -5.62 -21.42
C ALA A 149 -8.74 -4.66 -21.98
N GLY A 150 -8.92 -3.46 -21.41
CA GLY A 150 -9.92 -2.50 -21.85
C GLY A 150 -11.36 -2.83 -21.42
N THR A 151 -11.54 -3.66 -20.39
CA THR A 151 -12.85 -3.97 -19.81
C THR A 151 -13.08 -3.22 -18.50
N ILE A 152 -14.35 -3.04 -18.11
CA ILE A 152 -14.68 -2.44 -16.81
C ILE A 152 -14.72 -3.54 -15.75
N ASN A 153 -13.89 -3.40 -14.72
CA ASN A 153 -13.95 -4.20 -13.52
C ASN A 153 -14.88 -3.51 -12.50
N ILE A 154 -15.77 -4.30 -11.88
CA ILE A 154 -16.66 -3.84 -10.82
C ILE A 154 -16.31 -4.61 -9.54
N TYR A 155 -15.78 -3.92 -8.55
CA TYR A 155 -15.47 -4.49 -7.26
C TYR A 155 -16.58 -4.21 -6.25
N VAL A 156 -16.86 -5.23 -5.45
CA VAL A 156 -17.74 -5.13 -4.29
C VAL A 156 -16.97 -5.55 -3.05
N PRO A 157 -17.14 -4.84 -1.91
CA PRO A 157 -16.59 -5.29 -0.64
C PRO A 157 -17.16 -6.66 -0.28
N GLN A 158 -16.28 -7.65 -0.11
CA GLN A 158 -16.66 -8.91 0.53
C GLN A 158 -16.15 -8.87 1.97
N SER A 159 -17.04 -9.17 2.91
CA SER A 159 -16.66 -9.25 4.32
C SER A 159 -15.62 -10.35 4.51
N CYS A 160 -14.56 -10.07 5.26
CA CYS A 160 -13.60 -11.11 5.64
C CYS A 160 -14.32 -12.26 6.36
N ALA A 161 -13.94 -13.51 6.07
CA ALA A 161 -14.50 -14.68 6.74
C ALA A 161 -14.30 -14.57 8.26
N LYS A 162 -15.39 -14.68 9.03
CA LYS A 162 -15.37 -14.58 10.51
C LYS A 162 -14.57 -15.71 11.20
N SER A 163 -14.17 -16.75 10.45
CA SER A 163 -13.48 -17.96 10.95
C SER A 163 -12.01 -18.07 10.54
N GLY A 164 -11.40 -17.03 9.98
CA GLY A 164 -9.95 -16.99 9.81
C GLY A 164 -9.25 -16.75 11.15
N LYS A 165 -8.17 -17.50 11.44
CA LYS A 165 -7.25 -17.14 12.55
C LYS A 165 -6.98 -15.64 12.45
N LYS A 166 -7.21 -14.89 13.53
CA LYS A 166 -6.85 -13.46 13.61
C LYS A 166 -5.43 -13.32 13.03
N PRO A 167 -5.20 -12.49 12.00
CA PRO A 167 -3.85 -12.05 11.70
C PRO A 167 -3.29 -11.53 13.02
N VAL A 168 -2.16 -12.08 13.45
CA VAL A 168 -1.43 -11.55 14.59
C VAL A 168 -1.26 -10.06 14.27
N ALA A 169 -1.81 -9.19 15.10
CA ALA A 169 -1.63 -7.75 14.94
C ALA A 169 -0.13 -7.52 14.75
N PRO A 170 0.32 -6.79 13.70
CA PRO A 170 1.72 -6.47 13.58
C PRO A 170 2.12 -5.80 14.89
N ALA A 171 3.15 -6.36 15.55
CA ALA A 171 3.65 -5.80 16.78
C ALA A 171 4.00 -4.33 16.51
N SER A 172 3.28 -3.46 17.21
CA SER A 172 3.47 -2.02 17.18
C SER A 172 4.93 -1.68 17.53
N ILE A 173 5.48 -0.70 16.80
CA ILE A 173 6.73 0.03 17.06
C ILE A 173 7.95 -0.82 17.52
N THR A 174 8.52 -1.58 16.58
CA THR A 174 9.94 -1.95 16.70
C THR A 174 10.79 -0.70 16.45
N MET A 175 11.36 -0.09 17.50
CA MET A 175 12.64 0.59 17.33
C MET A 175 13.70 -0.49 17.09
N CYS A 176 14.22 -0.58 15.87
CA CYS A 176 15.14 -1.65 15.52
C CYS A 176 16.54 -1.40 16.11
N SER A 177 17.00 -2.34 16.94
CA SER A 177 18.36 -2.85 16.87
C SER A 177 18.27 -4.32 16.47
N THR A 178 18.91 -4.74 15.37
CA THR A 178 18.74 -6.13 14.88
C THR A 178 20.06 -6.80 14.54
N ASN A 179 20.15 -8.07 14.96
CA ASN A 179 21.17 -9.06 14.64
C ASN A 179 20.87 -9.72 13.29
N TYR A 180 21.76 -9.50 12.32
CA TYR A 180 21.61 -9.75 10.89
C TYR A 180 21.59 -11.23 10.46
N ALA A 181 21.83 -12.18 11.36
CA ALA A 181 21.99 -13.59 11.02
C ALA A 181 20.67 -14.38 10.85
N SER A 182 19.50 -13.77 11.10
CA SER A 182 18.20 -14.48 11.21
C SER A 182 17.19 -14.17 10.10
N LEU A 183 17.56 -13.35 9.10
CA LEU A 183 16.64 -12.97 8.04
C LEU A 183 16.56 -14.04 6.92
N PRO A 184 15.37 -14.37 6.40
CA PRO A 184 15.19 -15.27 5.25
C PRO A 184 15.90 -14.76 3.99
N ALA A 185 16.37 -15.69 3.15
CA ALA A 185 17.21 -15.37 2.01
C ALA A 185 16.48 -14.57 0.89
N PRO A 186 17.12 -13.55 0.30
CA PRO A 186 16.57 -12.73 -0.79
C PRO A 186 16.40 -13.49 -2.11
N VAL A 187 15.34 -13.16 -2.86
CA VAL A 187 15.13 -13.60 -4.26
C VAL A 187 16.01 -12.76 -5.18
N ARG A 188 16.87 -13.42 -5.97
CA ARG A 188 17.77 -12.76 -6.93
C ARG A 188 17.03 -12.46 -8.25
N ASN A 189 17.14 -11.25 -8.77
CA ASN A 189 16.66 -10.90 -10.12
C ASN A 189 17.85 -10.67 -11.07
N PRO A 190 18.06 -11.51 -12.10
CA PRO A 190 19.17 -11.37 -13.04
C PRO A 190 18.97 -10.27 -14.11
N ALA A 191 17.82 -9.61 -14.20
CA ALA A 191 17.53 -8.65 -15.27
C ALA A 191 18.04 -7.21 -15.04
N LEU A 192 18.72 -6.92 -13.93
CA LEU A 192 19.20 -5.56 -13.59
C LEU A 192 20.70 -5.33 -13.83
N LEU A 193 21.40 -6.24 -14.51
CA LEU A 193 22.86 -6.15 -14.77
C LEU A 193 23.25 -5.80 -16.22
N ALA A 194 22.33 -5.30 -17.02
CA ALA A 194 22.64 -4.84 -18.38
C ALA A 194 22.30 -3.36 -18.57
N LYS A 195 23.21 -2.49 -18.13
CA LYS A 195 23.55 -1.20 -18.77
C LYS A 195 25.03 -0.93 -18.57
#